data_AF-A0A1G9J2K4-F1
#
_entry.id   AF-A0A1G9J2K4-F1
#
_cell.length_a   1.000
_cell.length_b   1.000
_cell.length_c   1.000
_cell.angle_alpha   90.00
_cell.angle_beta   90.00
_cell.angle_gamma   90.00
#
_symmetry.space_group_name_H-M   'P 1'
#
loop_
_entity.id
_entity.type
_entity.pdbx_description
1 polymer ?
#
loop_
_entity_poly.entity_id
_entity_poly.type
_entity_poly.pdbx_seq_one_letter_code
_entity_poly.pdbx_strand_id
1 'polypeptide(L)'
;MTHDISDEKLRLIAEMDRKIGEFMQKRADVVNKIIYTTATLRAGDAVKIYDQAGVLLGTGTIVQPLFLKRQGIITYRVRRDEGDVFTNEEYRLERID
;
A
#
# COMPACT_ATOMS: atom_id res chain seq x y z
N MET A 1 -22.59 36.43 -12.10
CA MET A 1 -21.65 37.54 -11.86
C MET A 1 -20.31 36.92 -11.50
N THR A 2 -19.34 36.97 -12.41
CA THR A 2 -18.00 36.37 -12.23
C THR A 2 -17.08 37.41 -11.58
N HIS A 3 -16.24 36.99 -10.65
CA HIS A 3 -15.30 37.87 -9.94
C HIS A 3 -13.89 37.32 -10.13
N ASP A 4 -12.92 38.20 -10.41
CA ASP A 4 -11.53 37.80 -10.57
C ASP A 4 -10.86 37.63 -9.20
N ILE A 5 -10.02 36.60 -9.09
CA ILE A 5 -9.18 36.36 -7.91
C ILE A 5 -7.87 37.11 -8.12
N SER A 6 -7.49 37.95 -7.16
CA SER A 6 -6.21 38.68 -7.19
C SER A 6 -5.01 37.73 -7.22
N ASP A 7 -3.93 38.11 -7.91
CA ASP A 7 -2.67 37.36 -7.99
C ASP A 7 -2.10 36.97 -6.62
N GLU A 8 -2.23 37.82 -5.60
CA GLU A 8 -1.80 37.53 -4.23
C GLU A 8 -2.50 36.30 -3.66
N LYS A 9 -3.83 36.21 -3.83
CA LYS A 9 -4.62 35.05 -3.40
C LYS A 9 -4.24 33.79 -4.17
N LEU A 10 -3.97 33.91 -5.47
CA LEU A 10 -3.48 32.79 -6.27
C LEU A 10 -2.11 32.29 -5.80
N ARG A 11 -1.19 33.20 -5.43
CA ARG A 11 0.12 32.84 -4.85
C ARG A 11 -0.01 32.10 -3.52
N LEU A 12 -0.93 32.54 -2.66
CA LEU A 12 -1.20 31.86 -1.38
C LEU A 12 -1.70 30.43 -1.59
N ILE A 13 -2.60 30.22 -2.57
CA ILE A 13 -3.09 28.87 -2.92
C ILE A 13 -1.93 28.00 -3.42
N ALA A 14 -1.10 28.52 -4.33
CA ALA A 14 0.04 27.78 -4.86
C ALA A 14 1.07 27.41 -3.78
N GLU A 15 1.33 28.30 -2.82
CA GLU A 15 2.21 28.01 -1.69
C GLU A 15 1.64 26.92 -0.78
N MET A 16 0.33 26.96 -0.51
CA MET A 16 -0.37 25.93 0.26
C MET A 16 -0.27 24.57 -0.44
N ASP A 17 -0.57 24.50 -1.74
CA ASP A 17 -0.51 23.26 -2.52
C ASP A 17 0.89 22.64 -2.50
N ARG A 18 1.94 23.48 -2.62
CA ARG A 18 3.33 23.03 -2.48
C ARG A 18 3.59 22.42 -1.10
N LYS A 19 3.18 23.09 -0.02
CA LYS A 19 3.35 22.59 1.35
C LYS A 19 2.60 21.28 1.57
N ILE A 20 1.40 21.14 1.02
CA ILE A 20 0.62 19.90 1.07
C ILE A 20 1.36 18.79 0.33
N GLY A 21 1.91 19.06 -0.87
CA GLY A 21 2.72 18.10 -1.62
C GLY A 21 3.93 17.61 -0.81
N GLU A 22 4.70 18.52 -0.23
CA GLU A 22 5.85 18.20 0.62
C GLU A 22 5.46 17.37 1.85
N PHE A 23 4.34 17.70 2.49
CA PHE A 23 3.82 16.93 3.61
C PHE A 23 3.39 15.51 3.20
N MET A 24 2.69 15.38 2.06
CA MET A 24 2.23 14.10 1.55
C MET A 24 3.42 13.19 1.19
N GLN A 25 4.49 13.74 0.63
CA GLN A 25 5.73 13.00 0.37
C GLN A 25 6.36 12.49 1.67
N LYS A 26 6.58 13.37 2.66
CA LYS A 26 7.14 12.97 3.97
C LYS A 26 6.30 11.89 4.64
N ARG A 27 4.97 12.00 4.56
CA ARG A 27 4.05 10.99 5.08
C ARG A 27 4.22 9.66 4.35
N ALA A 28 4.33 9.67 3.02
CA ALA A 28 4.56 8.46 2.23
C ALA A 28 5.88 7.78 2.62
N ASP A 29 6.95 8.55 2.81
CA ASP A 29 8.25 8.03 3.21
C ASP A 29 8.20 7.35 4.58
N VAL A 30 7.50 7.95 5.55
CA VAL A 30 7.29 7.34 6.89
C VAL A 30 6.51 6.03 6.78
N VAL A 31 5.43 6.00 6.00
CA VAL A 31 4.62 4.78 5.82
C VAL A 31 5.43 3.69 5.14
N ASN A 32 6.18 4.02 4.08
CA ASN A 32 7.04 3.08 3.37
C ASN A 32 8.14 2.53 4.29
N LYS A 33 8.73 3.37 5.15
CA LYS A 33 9.69 2.93 6.16
C LYS A 33 9.07 1.92 7.12
N ILE A 34 7.88 2.20 7.65
CA ILE A 34 7.16 1.27 8.54
C ILE A 34 6.88 -0.06 7.84
N ILE A 35 6.39 -0.01 6.60
CA ILE A 35 6.16 -1.21 5.80
C ILE A 35 7.46 -2.00 5.65
N TYR A 36 8.55 -1.32 5.27
CA TYR A 36 9.84 -1.95 5.09
C TYR A 36 10.39 -2.55 6.39
N THR A 37 10.22 -1.91 7.55
CA THR A 37 10.75 -2.49 8.81
C THR A 37 9.88 -3.60 9.38
N THR A 38 8.57 -3.60 9.09
CA THR A 38 7.60 -4.47 9.78
C THR A 38 7.19 -5.68 8.95
N ALA A 39 7.12 -5.54 7.62
CA ALA A 39 6.67 -6.62 6.75
C ALA A 39 7.63 -7.81 6.80
N THR A 40 7.07 -9.00 7.05
CA THR A 40 7.83 -10.25 7.10
C THR A 40 8.07 -10.82 5.72
N LEU A 41 7.15 -10.57 4.78
CA LEU A 41 7.28 -10.93 3.37
C LEU A 41 7.63 -9.71 2.53
N ARG A 42 8.38 -9.92 1.46
CA ARG A 42 8.88 -8.90 0.53
C ARG A 42 8.36 -9.11 -0.88
N ALA A 43 8.39 -8.06 -1.68
CA ALA A 43 8.11 -8.16 -3.11
C ALA A 43 9.07 -9.19 -3.73
N GLY A 44 8.50 -10.14 -4.49
CA GLY A 44 9.23 -11.26 -5.09
C GLY A 44 9.21 -12.55 -4.27
N ASP A 45 8.82 -12.53 -3.00
CA ASP A 45 8.72 -13.75 -2.20
C ASP A 45 7.64 -14.68 -2.79
N ALA A 46 7.99 -15.96 -2.96
CA ALA A 46 7.04 -17.00 -3.32
C ALA A 46 6.28 -17.46 -2.07
N VAL A 47 4.97 -17.66 -2.20
CA VAL A 47 4.08 -18.02 -1.10
C VAL A 47 3.07 -19.09 -1.47
N LYS A 48 2.71 -19.92 -0.50
CA LYS A 48 1.49 -20.73 -0.51
C LYS A 48 0.33 -19.91 0.03
N ILE A 49 -0.85 -20.10 -0.56
CA ILE A 49 -2.07 -19.35 -0.24
C ILE A 49 -3.10 -20.33 0.32
N TYR A 50 -3.55 -20.07 1.54
CA TYR A 50 -4.57 -20.86 2.23
C TYR A 50 -5.82 -20.04 2.49
N ASP A 51 -6.98 -20.70 2.48
CA ASP A 51 -8.20 -20.11 3.06
C ASP A 51 -8.15 -20.07 4.60
N GLN A 52 -9.20 -19.53 5.21
CA GLN A 52 -9.33 -19.46 6.68
C GLN A 52 -9.49 -20.83 7.35
N ALA A 53 -9.95 -21.84 6.61
CA ALA A 53 -10.07 -23.21 7.09
C ALA A 53 -8.74 -23.98 7.00
N GLY A 54 -7.70 -23.38 6.40
CA GLY A 54 -6.38 -23.98 6.22
C GLY A 54 -6.25 -24.84 4.97
N VAL A 55 -7.21 -24.79 4.04
CA VAL A 55 -7.14 -25.48 2.74
C VAL A 55 -6.19 -24.73 1.82
N LEU A 56 -5.24 -25.45 1.23
CA LEU A 56 -4.32 -24.89 0.23
C LEU A 56 -5.11 -24.57 -1.06
N LEU A 57 -5.14 -23.30 -1.43
CA LEU A 57 -5.80 -22.82 -2.64
C LEU A 57 -4.84 -22.73 -3.82
N GLY A 58 -3.53 -22.61 -3.56
CA GLY A 58 -2.51 -22.53 -4.60
C GLY A 58 -1.26 -21.79 -4.15
N THR A 59 -0.49 -21.32 -5.13
CA THR A 59 0.75 -20.56 -4.93
C THR A 59 0.70 -19.21 -5.65
N GLY A 60 1.61 -18.32 -5.25
CA GLY A 60 1.75 -17.02 -5.88
C GLY A 60 3.01 -16.29 -5.44
N THR A 61 3.15 -15.06 -5.93
CA THR A 61 4.27 -14.18 -5.61
C THR A 61 3.77 -12.90 -4.96
N ILE A 62 4.45 -12.44 -3.91
CA ILE A 62 4.19 -11.14 -3.31
C ILE A 62 4.55 -10.04 -4.31
N VAL A 63 3.58 -9.18 -4.62
CA VAL A 63 3.78 -7.99 -5.45
C VAL A 63 4.30 -6.86 -4.59
N GLN A 64 3.64 -6.60 -3.46
CA GLN A 64 4.07 -5.57 -2.50
C GLN A 64 3.38 -5.75 -1.15
N PRO A 65 4.07 -5.48 -0.02
CA PRO A 65 3.44 -5.26 1.26
C PRO A 65 2.67 -3.93 1.28
N LEU A 66 1.58 -3.87 2.04
CA LEU A 66 0.65 -2.75 2.10
C LEU A 66 0.27 -2.45 3.55
N PHE A 67 0.27 -1.18 3.96
CA PHE A 67 -0.18 -0.78 5.29
C PHE A 67 -1.66 -0.39 5.29
N LEU A 68 -2.50 -1.19 5.96
CA LEU A 68 -3.91 -0.85 6.20
C LEU A 68 -4.04 0.00 7.46
N LYS A 69 -4.02 1.33 7.26
CA LYS A 69 -4.09 2.32 8.35
C LYS A 69 -5.29 2.13 9.29
N ARG A 70 -6.47 1.75 8.77
CA ARG A 70 -7.69 1.60 9.58
C ARG A 70 -7.60 0.50 10.63
N GLN A 71 -6.83 -0.54 10.35
CA GLN A 71 -6.68 -1.71 11.21
C GLN A 71 -5.30 -1.76 11.88
N GLY A 72 -4.34 -0.94 11.43
CA GLY A 72 -2.97 -0.93 11.94
C GLY A 72 -2.18 -2.18 11.54
N ILE A 73 -2.55 -2.84 10.44
CA ILE A 73 -1.93 -4.10 9.99
C ILE A 73 -1.15 -3.94 8.67
N ILE A 74 -0.22 -4.85 8.44
CA ILE A 74 0.40 -5.06 7.13
C ILE A 74 -0.35 -6.20 6.43
N THR A 75 -0.90 -5.92 5.25
CA THR A 75 -1.38 -6.93 4.30
C THR A 75 -0.42 -7.02 3.12
N TYR A 76 -0.66 -7.94 2.22
CA TYR A 76 0.16 -8.18 1.04
C TYR A 76 -0.71 -8.24 -0.19
N ARG A 77 -0.28 -7.52 -1.24
CA ARG A 77 -0.78 -7.73 -2.58
C ARG A 77 -0.04 -8.92 -3.16
N VAL A 78 -0.78 -9.94 -3.59
CA VAL A 78 -0.25 -11.20 -4.10
C VAL A 78 -0.76 -11.41 -5.51
N ARG A 79 0.11 -11.88 -6.41
CA ARG A 79 -0.27 -12.39 -7.73
C ARG A 79 -0.28 -13.91 -7.64
N ARG A 80 -1.43 -14.54 -7.84
CA ARG A 80 -1.52 -16.00 -8.00
C ARG A 80 -0.84 -16.42 -9.29
N ASP A 81 -0.32 -17.63 -9.32
CA ASP A 81 0.27 -18.18 -10.55
C ASP A 81 -0.78 -18.35 -11.67
N GLU A 82 -2.05 -18.48 -11.29
CA GLU A 82 -3.23 -18.49 -12.18
C GLU A 82 -3.53 -17.12 -12.83
N GLY A 83 -2.86 -16.05 -12.38
CA GLY A 83 -2.90 -14.71 -12.99
C GLY A 83 -3.60 -13.63 -12.16
N ASP A 84 -4.46 -14.01 -11.22
CA ASP A 84 -5.24 -13.05 -10.43
C ASP A 84 -4.41 -12.32 -9.37
N VAL A 85 -4.74 -11.05 -9.14
CA VAL A 85 -4.10 -10.22 -8.12
C VAL A 85 -5.10 -9.85 -7.03
N PHE A 86 -4.76 -10.11 -5.78
CA PHE A 86 -5.64 -9.90 -4.63
C PHE A 86 -4.86 -9.37 -3.40
N THR A 87 -5.58 -8.93 -2.37
CA THR A 87 -5.01 -8.66 -1.04
C THR A 87 -5.29 -9.82 -0.11
N ASN A 88 -4.32 -10.24 0.70
CA ASN A 88 -4.47 -11.44 1.52
C ASN A 88 -5.29 -11.25 2.81
N GLU A 89 -6.15 -10.23 2.91
CA GLU A 89 -6.94 -9.97 4.13
C GLU A 89 -7.80 -11.18 4.54
N GLU A 90 -8.28 -11.95 3.57
CA GLU A 90 -9.06 -13.17 3.78
C GLU A 90 -8.25 -14.45 3.60
N TYR A 91 -6.92 -14.36 3.42
CA TYR A 91 -6.07 -15.49 3.08
C TYR A 91 -4.81 -15.55 3.95
N ARG A 92 -4.47 -16.75 4.42
CA ARG A 92 -3.20 -16.98 5.11
C ARG A 92 -2.11 -17.24 4.06
N LEU A 93 -0.97 -16.59 4.24
CA LEU A 93 0.22 -16.77 3.40
C LEU A 93 1.32 -17.49 4.17
N GLU A 94 2.03 -18.38 3.50
CA GLU A 94 3.22 -19.05 4.03
C GLU A 94 4.34 -18.94 2.99
N ARG A 95 5.52 -18.46 3.40
CA ARG A 95 6.68 -18.34 2.50
C ARG A 95 7.14 -19.72 2.04
N ILE A 96 7.51 -19.82 0.77
CA ILE A 96 8.20 -20.98 0.21
C ILE A 96 9.69 -20.64 0.25
N ASP A 97 10.46 -21.43 1.01
CA ASP A 97 11.92 -21.33 1.06
C ASP A 97 12.58 -21.99 -0.18
#